data_AF-A0A432ZYR4-F1
#
_entry.id   AF-A0A432ZYR4-F1
#
_cell.length_a   1.000
_cell.length_b   1.000
_cell.length_c   1.000
_cell.angle_alpha   90.00
_cell.angle_beta   90.00
_cell.angle_gamma   90.00
#
_symmetry.space_group_name_H-M   'P 1'
#
loop_
_entity.id
_entity.type
_entity.pdbx_description
1 polymer ?
#
loop_
_entity_poly.entity_id
_entity_poly.type
_entity_poly.pdbx_seq_one_letter_code
_entity_poly.pdbx_strand_id
1 'polypeptide(L)' 'MTTQKCVAIIGAGSSGLAAIKQCLEEGLIPVCFEQEGVTGGLWRYTEVTKENPNPHSSIYKSTIINTSKEMV' A
#
# COMPACT_ATOMS: atom_id res chain seq x y z
N MET A 1 13.59 -1.04 -30.81
CA MET A 1 12.74 -0.49 -29.74
C MET A 1 12.45 -1.62 -28.78
N THR A 2 12.95 -1.55 -27.55
CA THR A 2 12.60 -2.52 -26.51
C THR A 2 11.16 -2.24 -26.08
N THR A 3 10.30 -3.23 -26.16
CA THR A 3 8.93 -3.15 -25.63
C THR A 3 9.00 -3.13 -24.10
N GLN A 4 8.75 -1.97 -23.49
CA GLN A 4 8.59 -1.89 -22.04
C GLN A 4 7.35 -2.67 -21.61
N LYS A 5 7.49 -3.50 -20.57
CA LYS A 5 6.39 -4.30 -20.03
C LYS A 5 5.61 -3.48 -19.00
N CYS A 6 4.29 -3.46 -19.15
CA CYS A 6 3.38 -2.89 -18.16
C CYS A 6 3.07 -3.91 -17.07
N VAL A 7 3.08 -3.47 -15.81
CA VAL A 7 2.83 -4.32 -14.63
C VAL A 7 1.67 -3.75 -13.84
N ALA A 8 0.60 -4.53 -13.67
CA ALA A 8 -0.50 -4.17 -12.78
C ALA A 8 -0.14 -4.53 -11.33
N ILE A 9 -0.28 -3.57 -10.43
CA ILE A 9 -0.04 -3.72 -8.99
C ILE A 9 -1.36 -3.47 -8.27
N ILE A 10 -1.82 -4.45 -7.48
CA ILE A 10 -3.10 -4.39 -6.77
C ILE A 10 -2.83 -4.09 -5.29
N GLY A 11 -3.26 -2.90 -4.84
CA GLY A 11 -3.01 -2.35 -3.52
C GLY A 11 -1.76 -1.45 -3.47
N ALA A 12 -1.88 -0.31 -2.79
CA ALA A 12 -0.83 0.67 -2.50
C ALA A 12 -0.46 0.68 -1.00
N GLY A 13 -0.52 -0.49 -0.35
CA GLY A 13 0.12 -0.73 0.94
C GLY A 13 1.63 -0.88 0.83
N SER A 14 2.30 -1.24 1.94
CA SER A 14 3.77 -1.40 1.97
C SER A 14 4.30 -2.32 0.87
N SER A 15 3.67 -3.48 0.66
CA SER A 15 4.07 -4.43 -0.38
C SER A 15 3.91 -3.86 -1.79
N GLY A 16 2.80 -3.15 -2.05
CA GLY A 16 2.53 -2.54 -3.36
C GLY A 16 3.50 -1.41 -3.68
N LEU A 17 3.79 -0.54 -2.71
CA LEU A 17 4.77 0.54 -2.85
C LEU A 17 6.19 -0.01 -3.10
N ALA A 18 6.59 -1.07 -2.39
CA ALA A 18 7.86 -1.75 -2.65
C ALA A 18 7.92 -2.35 -4.07
N ALA A 19 6.81 -2.96 -4.55
CA ALA A 19 6.72 -3.49 -5.90
C ALA A 19 6.78 -2.39 -6.97
N ILE A 20 6.13 -1.24 -6.75
CA ILE A 20 6.21 -0.07 -7.64
C ILE A 20 7.65 0.40 -7.75
N LYS A 21 8.33 0.61 -6.61
CA LYS A 21 9.73 1.02 -6.56
C LYS A 21 10.62 0.08 -7.37
N GLN A 22 10.49 -1.23 -7.14
CA GLN A 22 11.30 -2.22 -7.84
C GLN A 22 11.00 -2.23 -9.34
N CYS A 23 9.73 -2.12 -9.75
CA CYS A 23 9.37 -2.05 -11.16
C CYS A 23 10.02 -0.85 -11.86
N LEU A 24 10.02 0.32 -11.21
CA LEU A 24 10.64 1.52 -11.77
C LEU A 24 12.16 1.37 -11.92
N GLU A 25 12.83 0.77 -10.94
CA GLU A 25 14.29 0.53 -10.99
C GLU A 25 14.69 -0.46 -12.10
N GLU A 26 13.86 -1.45 -12.37
CA GLU A 26 14.05 -2.42 -13.46
C GLU A 26 13.58 -1.89 -14.82
N GLY A 27 13.15 -0.61 -14.91
CA GLY A 27 12.70 0.02 -16.15
C GLY A 27 11.35 -0.47 -16.67
N LEU A 28 10.52 -1.08 -15.81
CA LEU A 28 9.15 -1.49 -16.08
C LEU A 28 8.16 -0.31 -15.92
N ILE A 29 6.95 -0.47 -16.44
CA ILE A 29 5.87 0.54 -16.32
C ILE A 29 4.81 0.02 -15.33
N PRO A 30 4.90 0.35 -14.04
CA PRO A 30 3.88 -0.05 -13.07
C PRO A 30 2.61 0.79 -13.20
N VAL A 31 1.45 0.15 -13.04
CA VAL A 31 0.15 0.78 -12.86
C VAL A 31 -0.45 0.23 -11.56
N CYS A 32 -0.63 1.10 -10.57
CA CYS A 32 -1.16 0.72 -9.26
C CYS A 32 -2.66 1.00 -9.18
N PHE A 33 -3.41 0.01 -8.68
CA PHE A 33 -4.83 0.14 -8.36
C PHE A 33 -4.98 0.04 -6.85
N GLU A 34 -5.41 1.13 -6.21
CA GLU A 34 -5.73 1.18 -4.79
C GLU A 34 -7.22 1.47 -4.65
N GLN A 35 -7.89 0.73 -3.76
CA GLN A 35 -9.29 0.92 -3.47
C GLN A 35 -9.53 2.23 -2.72
N GLU A 36 -8.61 2.60 -1.83
CA GLU A 36 -8.66 3.86 -1.12
C GLU A 36 -8.11 5.04 -1.95
N GLY A 37 -8.51 6.27 -1.59
CA GLY A 37 -7.99 7.48 -2.24
C GLY A 37 -6.57 7.87 -1.81
N VAL A 38 -5.92 7.04 -0.99
CA VAL A 38 -4.60 7.32 -0.40
C VAL A 38 -3.78 6.04 -0.29
N THR A 39 -2.45 6.18 -0.32
CA THR A 39 -1.50 5.07 -0.11
C THR A 39 -1.30 4.77 1.38
N GLY A 40 -0.74 3.60 1.68
CA GLY A 40 -0.34 3.20 3.05
C GLY A 40 -0.98 1.89 3.52
N GLY A 41 -2.09 1.48 2.89
CA GLY A 41 -2.77 0.22 3.19
C GLY A 41 -3.14 0.10 4.66
N LEU A 42 -2.72 -0.99 5.31
CA LEU A 42 -2.99 -1.27 6.73
C LEU A 42 -2.66 -0.09 7.65
N TRP A 43 -1.61 0.68 7.37
CA TRP A 43 -1.11 1.72 8.28
C TRP A 43 -1.94 3.01 8.28
N ARG A 44 -2.93 3.11 7.40
CA ARG A 44 -3.84 4.25 7.38
C ARG A 44 -4.97 4.04 8.39
N TYR A 45 -4.82 4.62 9.57
CA TYR A 45 -5.89 4.61 10.57
C TYR A 45 -7.18 5.25 10.02
N THR A 46 -8.29 4.55 10.17
CA THR A 46 -9.63 5.04 9.80
C THR A 46 -10.59 4.73 10.93
N GLU A 47 -11.26 5.74 11.47
CA GLU A 47 -12.30 5.57 12.48
C GLU A 47 -13.46 4.73 11.95
N VAL A 48 -13.97 3.82 12.79
CA VAL A 48 -15.23 3.11 12.51
C VAL A 48 -16.38 4.09 12.72
N THR A 49 -17.14 4.32 11.67
CA THR A 49 -18.28 5.26 11.67
C THR A 49 -19.55 4.55 11.21
N LYS A 50 -20.71 5.23 11.28
CA LYS A 50 -21.95 4.65 10.74
C LYS A 50 -21.89 4.52 9.22
N GLU A 51 -21.19 5.45 8.58
CA GLU A 51 -21.01 5.55 7.13
C GLU A 51 -19.93 4.57 6.63
N ASN A 52 -18.96 4.24 7.49
CA ASN A 52 -17.93 3.25 7.24
C ASN A 52 -17.80 2.27 8.43
N PRO A 53 -18.72 1.30 8.55
CA PRO A 53 -18.74 0.37 9.67
C PRO A 53 -17.60 -0.67 9.62
N ASN A 54 -16.98 -0.87 8.46
CA ASN A 54 -15.93 -1.86 8.22
C ASN A 54 -14.78 -1.24 7.39
N PRO A 55 -13.94 -0.36 7.99
CA PRO A 55 -12.78 0.18 7.30
C PRO A 55 -11.81 -0.93 6.87
N HIS A 56 -11.11 -0.73 5.75
CA HIS A 56 -10.14 -1.70 5.23
C HIS A 56 -8.95 -1.90 6.19
N SER A 57 -8.48 -0.82 6.81
CA SER A 57 -7.44 -0.89 7.84
C SER A 57 -7.98 -1.50 9.14
N SER A 58 -7.22 -2.42 9.72
CA SER A 58 -7.53 -3.07 11.00
C SER A 58 -6.70 -2.53 12.18
N ILE A 59 -6.01 -1.40 12.03
CA ILE A 59 -5.24 -0.79 13.14
C ILE A 59 -6.12 0.06 14.04
N TYR A 60 -5.76 0.14 15.31
CA TYR A 60 -6.43 0.93 16.33
C TYR A 60 -5.73 2.27 16.52
N LYS A 61 -6.43 3.25 17.11
CA LYS A 61 -5.86 4.56 17.44
C LYS A 61 -4.59 4.47 18.30
N SER A 62 -4.52 3.47 19.16
CA SER A 62 -3.42 3.21 20.08
C SER A 62 -2.45 2.14 19.57
N THR A 63 -2.51 1.76 18.30
CA THR A 63 -1.57 0.76 17.74
C THR A 63 -0.15 1.28 17.82
N ILE A 64 0.73 0.45 18.39
CA ILE A 64 2.18 0.63 18.42
C ILE A 64 2.80 -0.55 17.69
N ILE A 65 3.88 -0.31 16.95
CA ILE A 65 4.58 -1.36 16.20
C ILE A 65 5.12 -2.43 17.16
N ASN A 66 4.93 -3.71 16.80
CA ASN A 66 5.38 -4.85 17.60
C ASN A 66 6.75 -5.39 17.16
N THR A 67 7.41 -4.71 16.22
CA THR A 67 8.77 -4.99 15.73
C THR A 67 9.68 -3.79 16.01
N SER A 68 10.98 -4.04 16.18
CA SER A 68 11.95 -2.94 16.28
C SER A 68 12.00 -2.17 14.97
N LYS A 69 12.00 -0.84 15.03
CA LYS A 69 12.17 0.01 13.84
C LYS A 69 13.48 -0.26 13.08
N GLU A 70 14.49 -0.82 13.75
CA GLU A 70 15.78 -1.16 13.14
C GLU A 70 15.75 -2.47 12.35
N MET A 71 14.62 -3.19 12.41
CA MET A 71 14.43 -4.51 11.80
C MET A 71 13.37 -4.50 10.68
N VAL A 72 12.79 -3.34 10.38
CA VAL A 72 11.69 -3.15 9.42
C VAL A 72 12.18 -2.37 8.21
#